data_AF-A0A934J0S0-F1
#
_entry.id   AF-A0A934J0S0-F1
#
_cell.length_a   1.000
_cell.length_b   1.000
_cell.length_c   1.000
_cell.angle_alpha   90.00
_cell.angle_beta   90.00
_cell.angle_gamma   90.00
#
_symmetry.space_group_name_H-M   'P 1'
#
loop_
_entity.id
_entity.type
_entity.pdbx_description
1 polymer ?
#
loop_
_entity_poly.entity_id
_entity_poly.type
_entity_poly.pdbx_seq_one_letter_code
_entity_poly.pdbx_strand_id
1 'polypeptide(L)'
;MKPEDYGITRTAMEDIAAASPDLIIPLGDFGSQGKIGSVEGLEEAEAFLRQAGAPLRPILGNHDMERESGPGKQPKGTMQERFLRMFELDCPYGVLEYDNYRFFFAATENQSPDSCYDVQEVFATDEQFDWLKAKLKERPGVPVIFFTHAPPVGAGLRTVPRVHVRSTNAYLDENHNPYRWYELFKHTPEIVLWFSAHYHLSHGHPDSHTYRFGTHFFMTGVHGAAFTRDGNRQSRILDIDTDGVKVLTLDHIKREVTEEGGWAHTGQLDTLVQQPRLEPVYVHAVSVGEAPAVKGGLVPLSPTRCIVSTTDGFSWEAEPWVEGVFGTYHIGPALTSVAACGNQLWMAWGNEAGATDRHSPWRFVRDEKGPWPFIKTTLAETATALAAHPAGGVWVAAGHELKHVMLTADNGALAVIGHAALEEPSAALIADGESLWSLSATGKLYAYDAQQQSFVYMRQVLAWDSWSGYNVSLHSEHGQLLLTSTNGHNMYVTSLPAKISQTSDLQVISLGAHRVLAIAAGEAYAAAVNRQEVVRMETGEGKVATACRAVAADSYDRCDAVYVSVGQASEGSRPLLQKWTI
;
A
#
# COMPACT_ATOMS: atom_id res chain seq x y z
N MET A 1 15.83 1.27 -22.07
CA MET A 1 15.71 0.72 -23.46
C MET A 1 16.60 -0.52 -23.67
N LYS A 2 16.37 -1.43 -24.60
CA LYS A 2 17.45 -2.32 -25.10
C LYS A 2 17.99 -1.78 -26.44
N PRO A 3 19.23 -2.08 -26.88
CA PRO A 3 19.73 -1.59 -28.17
C PRO A 3 18.81 -1.91 -29.36
N GLU A 4 18.13 -3.07 -29.33
CA GLU A 4 17.11 -3.46 -30.29
C GLU A 4 15.87 -2.54 -30.29
N ASP A 5 15.61 -1.82 -29.20
CA ASP A 5 14.49 -0.89 -29.07
C ASP A 5 14.79 0.51 -29.63
N TYR A 6 16.02 0.81 -30.08
CA TYR A 6 16.34 2.16 -30.57
C TYR A 6 15.47 2.60 -31.75
N GLY A 7 15.05 1.66 -32.62
CA GLY A 7 14.10 1.97 -33.69
C GLY A 7 12.76 2.47 -33.14
N ILE A 8 12.26 1.82 -32.10
CA ILE A 8 11.04 2.18 -31.40
C ILE A 8 11.17 3.54 -30.71
N THR A 9 12.30 3.80 -30.04
CA THR A 9 12.55 5.09 -29.40
C THR A 9 12.60 6.22 -30.43
N ARG A 10 13.24 6.02 -31.58
CA ARG A 10 13.23 7.02 -32.67
C ARG A 10 11.81 7.32 -33.14
N THR A 11 11.01 6.29 -33.38
CA THR A 11 9.60 6.48 -33.75
C THR A 11 8.83 7.25 -32.69
N ALA A 12 9.05 6.98 -31.40
CA ALA A 12 8.41 7.76 -30.34
C ALA A 12 8.84 9.24 -30.37
N MET A 13 10.11 9.54 -30.64
CA MET A 13 10.58 10.93 -30.79
C MET A 13 10.00 11.61 -32.03
N GLU A 14 9.80 10.88 -33.14
CA GLU A 14 9.09 11.37 -34.32
C GLU A 14 7.62 11.72 -33.98
N ASP A 15 6.94 10.85 -33.23
CA ASP A 15 5.56 11.09 -32.81
C ASP A 15 5.46 12.32 -31.88
N ILE A 16 6.42 12.48 -30.96
CA ILE A 16 6.51 13.67 -30.10
C ILE A 16 6.77 14.91 -30.94
N ALA A 17 7.70 14.87 -31.90
CA ALA A 17 7.96 15.98 -32.82
C ALA A 17 6.72 16.36 -33.62
N ALA A 18 5.95 15.38 -34.09
CA ALA A 18 4.73 15.59 -34.85
C ALA A 18 3.63 16.30 -34.02
N ALA A 19 3.62 16.12 -32.69
CA ALA A 19 2.76 16.86 -31.79
C ALA A 19 3.17 18.34 -31.62
N SER A 20 4.33 18.74 -32.16
CA SER A 20 4.84 20.12 -32.15
C SER A 20 4.90 20.78 -30.76
N PRO A 21 5.51 20.15 -29.73
CA PRO A 21 5.51 20.67 -28.37
C PRO A 21 6.38 21.91 -28.23
N ASP A 22 5.94 22.87 -27.40
CA ASP A 22 6.76 24.01 -26.99
C ASP A 22 7.87 23.63 -25.99
N LEU A 23 7.66 22.54 -25.23
CA LEU A 23 8.57 22.04 -24.22
C LEU A 23 8.37 20.52 -24.04
N ILE A 24 9.46 19.78 -23.88
CA ILE A 24 9.45 18.37 -23.53
C ILE A 24 10.02 18.19 -22.12
N ILE A 25 9.32 17.44 -21.28
CA ILE A 25 9.69 17.19 -19.87
C ILE A 25 9.91 15.68 -19.67
N PRO A 26 11.14 15.18 -19.88
CA PRO A 26 11.48 13.80 -19.54
C PRO A 26 11.58 13.61 -18.02
N LEU A 27 10.85 12.63 -17.48
CA LEU A 27 10.74 12.42 -16.04
C LEU A 27 11.75 11.42 -15.46
N GLY A 28 12.93 11.22 -16.07
CA GLY A 28 14.00 10.36 -15.54
C GLY A 28 14.07 8.95 -16.13
N ASP A 29 14.94 8.12 -15.54
CA ASP A 29 15.28 6.74 -15.94
C ASP A 29 15.88 6.66 -17.35
N PHE A 30 16.97 7.39 -17.55
CA PHE A 30 17.64 7.53 -18.83
C PHE A 30 18.52 6.33 -19.19
N GLY A 31 18.49 5.99 -20.47
CA GLY A 31 19.43 5.08 -21.10
C GLY A 31 18.91 3.65 -21.29
N SER A 32 19.80 2.82 -21.84
CA SER A 32 19.53 1.41 -22.10
C SER A 32 19.91 0.49 -20.94
N GLN A 33 19.36 -0.73 -20.96
CA GLN A 33 19.68 -1.79 -20.04
C GLN A 33 21.19 -2.05 -20.08
N GLY A 34 21.82 -2.04 -18.91
CA GLY A 34 23.28 -2.14 -18.78
C GLY A 34 24.02 -0.80 -18.80
N LYS A 35 23.41 0.28 -19.29
CA LYS A 35 23.94 1.66 -19.22
C LYS A 35 23.16 2.57 -18.27
N ILE A 36 21.97 2.16 -17.86
CA ILE A 36 21.15 2.91 -16.89
C ILE A 36 21.96 3.22 -15.62
N GLY A 37 21.84 4.46 -15.15
CA GLY A 37 22.61 4.99 -14.03
C GLY A 37 24.08 5.33 -14.32
N SER A 38 24.51 5.32 -15.59
CA SER A 38 25.85 5.75 -16.00
C SER A 38 25.81 6.96 -16.94
N VAL A 39 26.93 7.68 -17.03
CA VAL A 39 27.11 8.82 -17.93
C VAL A 39 26.82 8.44 -19.39
N GLU A 40 27.28 7.28 -19.82
CA GLU A 40 27.05 6.81 -21.20
C GLU A 40 25.57 6.51 -21.47
N GLY A 41 24.82 6.07 -20.46
CA GLY A 41 23.37 5.88 -20.57
C GLY A 41 22.62 7.20 -20.70
N LEU A 42 23.06 8.21 -19.96
CA LEU A 42 22.50 9.56 -20.03
C LEU A 42 22.77 10.22 -21.39
N GLU A 43 24.01 10.15 -21.87
CA GLU A 43 24.41 10.67 -23.20
C GLU A 43 23.69 9.98 -24.35
N GLU A 44 23.47 8.67 -24.22
CA GLU A 44 22.67 7.91 -25.16
C GLU A 44 21.21 8.39 -25.22
N ALA A 45 20.58 8.62 -24.07
CA ALA A 45 19.20 9.09 -24.03
C ALA A 45 19.05 10.51 -24.59
N GLU A 46 19.97 11.41 -24.26
CA GLU A 46 19.99 12.79 -24.75
C GLU A 46 19.96 12.84 -26.29
N ALA A 47 20.75 12.00 -26.95
CA ALA A 47 20.82 11.95 -28.41
C ALA A 47 19.48 11.58 -29.06
N PHE A 48 18.61 10.81 -28.38
CA PHE A 48 17.24 10.57 -28.84
C PHE A 48 16.33 11.75 -28.53
N LEU A 49 16.34 12.24 -27.30
CA LEU A 49 15.45 13.32 -26.85
C LEU A 49 15.57 14.58 -27.73
N ARG A 50 16.79 14.92 -28.15
CA ARG A 50 17.03 16.07 -29.03
C ARG A 50 16.45 15.92 -30.44
N GLN A 51 16.12 14.71 -30.90
CA GLN A 51 15.51 14.48 -32.22
C GLN A 51 14.10 15.06 -32.32
N ALA A 52 13.42 15.24 -31.19
CA ALA A 52 12.09 15.84 -31.17
C ALA A 52 12.10 17.34 -31.52
N GLY A 53 13.26 18.00 -31.45
CA GLY A 53 13.45 19.38 -31.91
C GLY A 53 12.94 20.49 -30.99
N ALA A 54 12.28 20.15 -29.88
CA ALA A 54 11.80 21.11 -28.89
C ALA A 54 12.77 21.26 -27.70
N PRO A 55 12.70 22.39 -26.95
CA PRO A 55 13.42 22.55 -25.69
C PRO A 55 13.14 21.41 -24.70
N LEU A 56 14.15 21.07 -23.90
CA LEU A 56 14.08 20.00 -22.90
C LEU A 56 14.20 20.57 -21.49
N ARG A 57 13.32 20.15 -20.57
CA ARG A 57 13.48 20.35 -19.13
C ARG A 57 13.35 19.02 -18.38
N PRO A 58 14.41 18.18 -18.37
CA PRO A 58 14.36 16.88 -17.71
C PRO A 58 14.52 16.99 -16.20
N ILE A 59 14.22 15.89 -15.51
CA ILE A 59 14.60 15.59 -14.12
C ILE A 59 15.26 14.21 -14.05
N LEU A 60 16.00 13.93 -12.98
CA LEU A 60 16.60 12.61 -12.71
C LEU A 60 15.60 11.68 -12.00
N GLY A 61 15.59 10.41 -12.41
CA GLY A 61 14.86 9.30 -11.78
C GLY A 61 15.71 8.46 -10.85
N ASN A 62 15.13 7.43 -10.24
CA ASN A 62 15.85 6.56 -9.31
C ASN A 62 16.91 5.71 -10.01
N HIS A 63 16.62 5.20 -11.21
CA HIS A 63 17.61 4.40 -11.92
C HIS A 63 18.76 5.24 -12.49
N ASP A 64 18.58 6.55 -12.61
CA ASP A 64 19.71 7.45 -12.94
C ASP A 64 20.70 7.53 -11.78
N MET A 65 20.22 7.44 -10.54
CA MET A 65 21.05 7.57 -9.33
C MET A 65 21.53 6.24 -8.76
N GLU A 66 21.04 5.09 -9.23
CA GLU A 66 21.25 3.78 -8.58
C GLU A 66 22.73 3.35 -8.47
N ARG A 67 23.60 3.80 -9.38
CA ARG A 67 25.05 3.49 -9.34
C ARG A 67 25.83 4.39 -8.42
N GLU A 68 25.23 5.52 -8.05
CA GLU A 68 25.83 6.56 -7.24
C GLU A 68 25.32 6.49 -5.81
N SER A 69 24.02 6.21 -5.58
CA SER A 69 23.39 6.12 -4.26
C SER A 69 23.98 5.01 -3.37
N GLY A 70 23.96 5.23 -2.05
CA GLY A 70 24.39 4.23 -1.07
C GLY A 70 25.84 3.75 -1.27
N PRO A 71 26.09 2.43 -1.28
CA PRO A 71 27.41 1.83 -1.53
C PRO A 71 27.77 1.74 -3.03
N GLY A 72 27.06 2.47 -3.89
CA GLY A 72 27.30 2.54 -5.33
C GLY A 72 28.77 2.82 -5.68
N LYS A 73 29.24 2.22 -6.79
CA LYS A 73 30.65 2.31 -7.21
C LYS A 73 30.99 3.62 -7.92
N GLN A 74 29.98 4.35 -8.37
CA GLN A 74 30.19 5.61 -9.07
C GLN A 74 30.46 6.74 -8.05
N PRO A 75 31.44 7.63 -8.32
CA PRO A 75 31.69 8.76 -7.43
C PRO A 75 30.45 9.66 -7.29
N LYS A 76 30.17 10.11 -6.06
CA LYS A 76 29.05 11.01 -5.76
C LYS A 76 29.22 12.34 -6.52
N GLY A 77 28.13 12.88 -7.06
CA GLY A 77 28.07 14.07 -7.91
C GLY A 77 28.26 13.79 -9.42
N THR A 78 28.69 12.59 -9.83
CA THR A 78 29.02 12.32 -11.24
C THR A 78 27.81 12.45 -12.16
N MET A 79 26.67 11.83 -11.80
CA MET A 79 25.47 11.92 -12.63
C MET A 79 24.93 13.33 -12.66
N GLN A 80 24.83 13.97 -11.49
CA GLN A 80 24.29 15.31 -11.36
C GLN A 80 25.11 16.32 -12.17
N GLU A 81 26.44 16.35 -12.03
CA GLU A 81 27.30 17.27 -12.78
C GLU A 81 27.13 17.07 -14.29
N ARG A 82 27.11 15.82 -14.75
CA ARG A 82 26.96 15.51 -16.17
C ARG A 82 25.59 15.93 -16.68
N PHE A 83 24.54 15.64 -15.93
CA PHE A 83 23.15 16.01 -16.23
C PHE A 83 22.97 17.51 -16.38
N LEU A 84 23.44 18.29 -15.41
CA LEU A 84 23.36 19.75 -15.42
C LEU A 84 24.07 20.34 -16.65
N ARG A 85 25.27 19.85 -16.95
CA ARG A 85 26.04 20.32 -18.10
C ARG A 85 25.39 19.97 -19.44
N MET A 86 24.82 18.77 -19.57
CA MET A 86 24.20 18.30 -20.82
C MET A 86 22.92 19.07 -21.15
N PHE A 87 22.10 19.33 -20.15
CA PHE A 87 20.81 20.02 -20.32
C PHE A 87 20.86 21.51 -20.02
N GLU A 88 22.07 22.06 -19.79
CA GLU A 88 22.31 23.49 -19.52
C GLU A 88 21.45 24.01 -18.34
N LEU A 89 21.41 23.23 -17.26
CA LEU A 89 20.64 23.53 -16.05
C LEU A 89 21.56 24.00 -14.93
N ASP A 90 21.12 24.99 -14.16
CA ASP A 90 21.84 25.44 -12.96
C ASP A 90 21.65 24.48 -11.77
N CYS A 91 20.52 23.76 -11.74
CA CYS A 91 20.09 22.93 -10.63
C CYS A 91 19.24 21.74 -11.15
N PRO A 92 19.31 20.53 -10.53
CA PRO A 92 18.58 19.38 -11.06
C PRO A 92 17.07 19.55 -10.92
N TYR A 93 16.64 20.26 -9.88
CA TYR A 93 15.28 20.72 -9.64
C TYR A 93 15.13 22.20 -9.98
N GLY A 94 13.91 22.75 -9.96
CA GLY A 94 13.72 24.16 -10.26
C GLY A 94 12.28 24.58 -10.56
N VAL A 95 12.13 25.81 -11.05
CA VAL A 95 10.85 26.36 -11.47
C VAL A 95 11.00 27.03 -12.84
N LEU A 96 10.04 26.81 -13.74
CA LEU A 96 9.81 27.66 -14.91
C LEU A 96 8.62 28.58 -14.61
N GLU A 97 8.85 29.89 -14.74
CA GLU A 97 7.90 30.93 -14.38
C GLU A 97 7.16 31.44 -15.63
N TYR A 98 5.83 31.41 -15.59
CA TYR A 98 4.95 32.02 -16.57
C TYR A 98 4.07 33.06 -15.87
N ASP A 99 3.39 33.91 -16.65
CA ASP A 99 2.58 34.99 -16.10
C ASP A 99 1.43 34.46 -15.21
N ASN A 100 0.76 33.40 -15.67
CA ASN A 100 -0.47 32.86 -15.09
C ASN A 100 -0.34 31.45 -14.49
N TYR A 101 0.83 30.81 -14.56
CA TYR A 101 1.11 29.51 -13.93
C TYR A 101 2.62 29.29 -13.75
N ARG A 102 2.99 28.22 -13.05
CA ARG A 102 4.39 27.83 -12.81
C ARG A 102 4.57 26.33 -12.99
N PHE A 103 5.70 25.93 -13.57
CA PHE A 103 6.11 24.53 -13.59
C PHE A 103 7.15 24.29 -12.51
N PHE A 104 6.89 23.34 -11.61
CA PHE A 104 7.81 22.94 -10.54
C PHE A 104 8.39 21.56 -10.86
N PHE A 105 9.70 21.42 -10.70
CA PHE A 105 10.43 20.19 -10.99
C PHE A 105 11.11 19.73 -9.72
N ALA A 106 10.79 18.53 -9.23
CA ALA A 106 11.60 17.86 -8.21
C ALA A 106 12.33 16.67 -8.83
N ALA A 107 13.64 16.59 -8.59
CA ALA A 107 14.53 15.58 -9.14
C ALA A 107 14.96 14.60 -8.05
N THR A 108 15.26 13.37 -8.47
CA THR A 108 15.90 12.39 -7.59
C THR A 108 17.35 12.79 -7.33
N GLU A 109 17.77 12.74 -6.07
CA GLU A 109 19.12 13.09 -5.63
C GLU A 109 19.84 11.86 -5.04
N ASN A 110 21.17 11.96 -4.89
CA ASN A 110 21.98 10.86 -4.39
C ASN A 110 21.72 10.61 -2.90
N GLN A 111 21.57 9.34 -2.52
CA GLN A 111 21.47 8.96 -1.13
C GLN A 111 22.84 8.80 -0.48
N SER A 112 22.94 9.26 0.78
CA SER A 112 24.11 9.02 1.62
C SER A 112 24.22 7.53 1.97
N PRO A 113 25.43 6.95 2.12
CA PRO A 113 25.58 5.56 2.54
C PRO A 113 24.88 5.22 3.86
N ASP A 114 24.84 6.16 4.79
CA ASP A 114 24.30 5.93 6.14
C ASP A 114 22.77 5.94 6.20
N SER A 115 22.11 6.45 5.15
CA SER A 115 20.65 6.53 5.05
C SER A 115 20.08 5.84 3.80
N CYS A 116 20.89 5.08 3.07
CA CYS A 116 20.44 4.42 1.85
C CYS A 116 19.83 3.05 2.14
N TYR A 117 18.50 2.99 2.27
CA TYR A 117 17.76 1.74 2.51
C TYR A 117 17.46 0.97 1.22
N ASP A 118 17.27 1.69 0.11
CA ASP A 118 17.23 1.16 -1.25
C ASP A 118 17.92 2.15 -2.20
N VAL A 119 18.89 1.67 -2.99
CA VAL A 119 19.58 2.49 -3.99
C VAL A 119 18.65 2.97 -5.10
N GLN A 120 17.49 2.32 -5.25
CA GLN A 120 16.44 2.66 -6.21
C GLN A 120 15.29 3.48 -5.59
N GLU A 121 15.42 4.02 -4.38
CA GLU A 121 14.45 4.97 -3.83
C GLU A 121 14.48 6.32 -4.58
N VAL A 122 13.30 6.91 -4.76
CA VAL A 122 13.15 8.26 -5.32
C VAL A 122 13.33 9.29 -4.21
N PHE A 123 14.58 9.47 -3.82
CA PHE A 123 15.01 10.33 -2.73
C PHE A 123 15.17 11.79 -3.15
N ALA A 124 14.68 12.72 -2.33
CA ALA A 124 14.97 14.13 -2.39
C ALA A 124 15.64 14.58 -1.09
N THR A 125 16.60 15.51 -1.18
CA THR A 125 17.20 16.08 0.03
C THR A 125 16.23 17.02 0.75
N ASP A 126 16.46 17.23 2.05
CA ASP A 126 15.75 18.27 2.81
C ASP A 126 15.97 19.66 2.21
N GLU A 127 17.17 19.92 1.66
CA GLU A 127 17.51 21.18 0.99
C GLU A 127 16.61 21.43 -0.23
N GLN A 128 16.49 20.44 -1.13
CA GLN A 128 15.58 20.54 -2.27
C GLN A 128 14.13 20.75 -1.81
N PHE A 129 13.66 19.95 -0.85
CA PHE A 129 12.27 20.03 -0.39
C PHE A 129 11.94 21.39 0.24
N ASP A 130 12.84 21.93 1.08
CA ASP A 130 12.66 23.24 1.70
C ASP A 130 12.79 24.38 0.68
N TRP A 131 13.66 24.26 -0.33
CA TRP A 131 13.73 25.20 -1.43
C TRP A 131 12.42 25.26 -2.22
N LEU A 132 11.85 24.11 -2.59
CA LEU A 132 10.57 24.02 -3.31
C LEU A 132 9.44 24.66 -2.49
N LYS A 133 9.38 24.36 -1.18
CA LYS A 133 8.43 25.00 -0.25
C LYS A 133 8.59 26.50 -0.16
N ALA A 134 9.82 27.01 -0.14
CA ALA A 134 10.08 28.45 -0.14
C ALA A 134 9.58 29.08 -1.44
N LYS A 135 9.89 28.45 -2.59
CA LYS A 135 9.48 28.92 -3.91
C LYS A 135 7.97 28.95 -4.13
N LEU A 136 7.24 27.96 -3.63
CA LEU A 136 5.78 27.94 -3.69
C LEU A 136 5.17 29.21 -3.06
N LYS A 137 5.74 29.66 -1.93
CA LYS A 137 5.28 30.83 -1.16
C LYS A 137 5.57 32.18 -1.83
N GLU A 138 6.44 32.25 -2.83
CA GLU A 138 6.81 33.52 -3.48
C GLU A 138 5.66 34.13 -4.31
N ARG A 139 4.75 33.30 -4.84
CA ARG A 139 3.60 33.74 -5.66
C ARG A 139 2.31 33.02 -5.23
N PRO A 140 1.69 33.40 -4.10
CA PRO A 140 0.43 32.80 -3.65
C PRO A 140 -0.69 33.03 -4.67
N GLY A 141 -1.61 32.08 -4.78
CA GLY A 141 -2.73 32.10 -5.72
C GLY A 141 -2.37 31.81 -7.18
N VAL A 142 -1.09 31.69 -7.53
CA VAL A 142 -0.67 31.33 -8.90
C VAL A 142 -0.59 29.81 -9.05
N PRO A 143 -1.35 29.21 -9.99
CA PRO A 143 -1.33 27.77 -10.27
C PRO A 143 0.07 27.20 -10.46
N VAL A 144 0.25 25.99 -9.94
CA VAL A 144 1.47 25.20 -9.98
C VAL A 144 1.16 23.85 -10.59
N ILE A 145 1.98 23.48 -11.57
CA ILE A 145 2.00 22.17 -12.20
C ILE A 145 3.32 21.52 -11.80
N PHE A 146 3.23 20.40 -11.08
CA PHE A 146 4.37 19.74 -10.45
C PHE A 146 4.81 18.52 -11.27
N PHE A 147 6.13 18.31 -11.40
CA PHE A 147 6.72 17.20 -12.14
C PHE A 147 7.72 16.47 -11.24
N THR A 148 7.50 15.18 -11.03
CA THR A 148 8.39 14.30 -10.24
C THR A 148 8.59 12.96 -10.92
N HIS A 149 9.63 12.22 -10.53
CA HIS A 149 9.84 10.88 -11.08
C HIS A 149 8.78 9.89 -10.54
N ALA A 150 8.68 9.71 -9.22
CA ALA A 150 7.60 8.94 -8.58
C ALA A 150 6.48 9.87 -8.06
N PRO A 151 5.25 9.35 -7.89
CA PRO A 151 4.20 10.10 -7.23
C PRO A 151 4.44 10.26 -5.72
N PRO A 152 3.87 11.30 -5.07
CA PRO A 152 3.83 11.36 -3.63
C PRO A 152 2.80 10.37 -3.07
N VAL A 153 3.01 9.89 -1.85
CA VAL A 153 1.97 9.11 -1.17
C VAL A 153 0.71 9.96 -0.97
N GLY A 154 -0.48 9.35 -1.06
CA GLY A 154 -1.76 10.07 -1.02
C GLY A 154 -2.19 10.73 -2.32
N ALA A 155 -1.40 10.61 -3.40
CA ALA A 155 -1.86 10.95 -4.75
C ALA A 155 -3.11 10.16 -5.17
N GLY A 156 -3.37 9.00 -4.54
CA GLY A 156 -4.51 8.14 -4.87
C GLY A 156 -4.32 7.33 -6.16
N LEU A 157 -3.12 7.35 -6.73
CA LEU A 157 -2.71 6.46 -7.82
C LEU A 157 -2.57 5.03 -7.26
N ARG A 158 -3.71 4.35 -7.11
CA ARG A 158 -3.85 3.13 -6.29
C ARG A 158 -3.24 1.89 -6.94
N THR A 159 -2.84 1.97 -8.20
CA THR A 159 -2.17 0.87 -8.88
C THR A 159 -0.68 0.96 -8.64
N VAL A 160 -0.27 0.59 -7.42
CA VAL A 160 1.16 0.45 -7.13
C VAL A 160 1.63 -0.89 -7.69
N PRO A 161 2.60 -0.94 -8.62
CA PRO A 161 3.09 -2.21 -9.14
C PRO A 161 3.84 -2.97 -8.04
N ARG A 162 3.64 -4.28 -7.97
CA ARG A 162 4.25 -5.19 -6.99
C ARG A 162 5.76 -4.98 -6.80
N VAL A 163 6.47 -4.73 -7.88
CA VAL A 163 7.92 -4.51 -7.87
C VAL A 163 8.33 -3.28 -7.07
N HIS A 164 7.56 -2.19 -7.13
CA HIS A 164 7.89 -0.95 -6.45
C HIS A 164 7.62 -1.02 -4.96
N VAL A 165 6.49 -1.62 -4.60
CA VAL A 165 6.18 -1.90 -3.20
C VAL A 165 7.25 -2.81 -2.58
N ARG A 166 7.66 -3.87 -3.30
CA ARG A 166 8.75 -4.75 -2.83
C ARG A 166 10.06 -3.99 -2.63
N SER A 167 10.45 -3.16 -3.59
CA SER A 167 11.67 -2.37 -3.50
C SER A 167 11.56 -1.21 -2.51
N THR A 168 10.37 -0.89 -1.99
CA THR A 168 10.10 0.26 -1.10
C THR A 168 10.51 1.58 -1.76
N ASN A 169 10.13 1.73 -3.03
CA ASN A 169 10.44 2.90 -3.85
C ASN A 169 9.25 3.42 -4.67
N ALA A 170 8.05 2.94 -4.38
CA ALA A 170 6.80 3.35 -5.00
C ALA A 170 6.47 4.85 -4.88
N TYR A 171 6.97 5.52 -3.83
CA TYR A 171 6.69 6.93 -3.58
C TYR A 171 7.94 7.78 -3.41
N LEU A 172 7.78 9.10 -3.55
CA LEU A 172 8.81 10.06 -3.15
C LEU A 172 9.17 9.90 -1.67
N ASP A 173 10.47 9.77 -1.39
CA ASP A 173 11.05 9.62 -0.04
C ASP A 173 10.43 8.52 0.82
N GLU A 174 10.06 7.39 0.20
CA GLU A 174 9.33 6.32 0.86
C GLU A 174 9.98 5.81 2.15
N ASN A 175 11.31 5.67 2.19
CA ASN A 175 12.01 5.16 3.38
C ASN A 175 12.48 6.27 4.33
N HIS A 176 12.28 7.55 3.97
CA HIS A 176 12.77 8.69 4.74
C HIS A 176 11.62 9.47 5.39
N ASN A 177 10.83 10.19 4.57
CA ASN A 177 9.71 10.98 5.04
C ASN A 177 8.67 11.16 3.93
N PRO A 178 7.91 10.11 3.58
CA PRO A 178 6.96 10.17 2.48
C PRO A 178 5.83 11.18 2.75
N TYR A 179 5.50 11.40 4.02
CA TYR A 179 4.42 12.28 4.45
C TYR A 179 4.67 13.76 4.19
N ARG A 180 5.93 14.19 4.03
CA ARG A 180 6.21 15.62 3.77
C ARG A 180 5.58 16.10 2.47
N TRP A 181 5.53 15.24 1.44
CA TRP A 181 4.88 15.56 0.17
C TRP A 181 3.37 15.54 0.28
N TYR A 182 2.81 14.58 1.02
CA TYR A 182 1.38 14.55 1.34
C TYR A 182 0.93 15.85 2.00
N GLU A 183 1.65 16.28 3.03
CA GLU A 183 1.38 17.52 3.74
C GLU A 183 1.60 18.76 2.86
N LEU A 184 2.53 18.70 1.89
CA LEU A 184 2.76 19.79 0.94
C LEU A 184 1.56 20.03 0.03
N PHE A 185 1.11 19.03 -0.73
CA PHE A 185 0.00 19.24 -1.68
C PHE A 185 -1.33 19.46 -0.95
N LYS A 186 -1.56 18.78 0.18
CA LYS A 186 -2.77 18.95 0.98
C LYS A 186 -2.97 20.38 1.49
N HIS A 187 -1.87 21.09 1.75
CA HIS A 187 -1.88 22.45 2.31
C HIS A 187 -1.45 23.55 1.33
N THR A 188 -1.28 23.21 0.05
CA THR A 188 -0.88 24.17 -0.99
C THR A 188 -1.88 24.11 -2.16
N PRO A 189 -3.00 24.84 -2.09
CA PRO A 189 -4.06 24.79 -3.11
C PRO A 189 -3.59 25.27 -4.49
N GLU A 190 -2.46 25.99 -4.56
CA GLU A 190 -1.82 26.36 -5.82
C GLU A 190 -1.34 25.14 -6.62
N ILE A 191 -1.06 23.99 -5.98
CA ILE A 191 -0.66 22.77 -6.67
C ILE A 191 -1.91 22.16 -7.30
N VAL A 192 -2.15 22.44 -8.58
CA VAL A 192 -3.39 22.06 -9.28
C VAL A 192 -3.24 20.82 -10.13
N LEU A 193 -2.04 20.57 -10.69
CA LEU A 193 -1.71 19.38 -11.46
C LEU A 193 -0.38 18.79 -10.96
N TRP A 194 -0.27 17.46 -10.95
CA TRP A 194 0.94 16.74 -10.60
C TRP A 194 1.17 15.58 -11.56
N PHE A 195 2.33 15.56 -12.23
CA PHE A 195 2.72 14.51 -13.17
C PHE A 195 3.86 13.68 -12.60
N SER A 196 3.71 12.36 -12.70
CA SER A 196 4.68 11.40 -12.19
C SER A 196 4.81 10.19 -13.11
N ALA A 197 6.03 9.68 -13.24
CA ALA A 197 6.39 8.51 -14.03
C ALA A 197 6.50 7.25 -13.16
N HIS A 198 7.62 6.53 -13.26
CA HIS A 198 8.04 5.41 -12.41
C HIS A 198 7.25 4.09 -12.56
N TYR A 199 5.92 4.12 -12.59
CA TYR A 199 5.11 2.90 -12.58
C TYR A 199 5.03 2.17 -13.93
N HIS A 200 5.44 2.79 -15.04
CA HIS A 200 5.43 2.22 -16.40
C HIS A 200 4.12 1.51 -16.78
N LEU A 201 3.00 2.08 -16.35
CA LEU A 201 1.65 1.64 -16.71
C LEU A 201 1.05 2.67 -17.66
N SER A 202 0.08 2.22 -18.45
CA SER A 202 -0.68 3.06 -19.35
C SER A 202 -1.67 3.98 -18.64
N HIS A 203 -2.12 4.97 -19.40
CA HIS A 203 -3.11 5.94 -18.97
C HIS A 203 -4.53 5.35 -18.93
N GLY A 204 -4.78 4.21 -19.56
CA GLY A 204 -6.05 3.49 -19.47
C GLY A 204 -6.23 2.73 -18.14
N HIS A 205 -5.17 2.59 -17.35
CA HIS A 205 -5.24 1.87 -16.08
C HIS A 205 -6.18 2.58 -15.09
N PRO A 206 -7.02 1.85 -14.33
CA PRO A 206 -7.77 2.42 -13.21
C PRO A 206 -6.86 3.25 -12.29
N ASP A 207 -7.34 4.44 -11.92
CA ASP A 207 -6.64 5.42 -11.09
C ASP A 207 -5.32 5.95 -11.69
N SER A 208 -5.13 5.93 -13.02
CA SER A 208 -4.04 6.64 -13.71
C SER A 208 -4.17 8.17 -13.67
N HIS A 209 -5.37 8.64 -13.34
CA HIS A 209 -5.73 10.02 -13.02
C HIS A 209 -6.62 10.03 -11.78
N THR A 210 -6.27 10.87 -10.81
CA THR A 210 -7.02 11.03 -9.56
C THR A 210 -7.13 12.50 -9.19
N TYR A 211 -8.05 12.83 -8.28
CA TYR A 211 -8.21 14.17 -7.73
C TYR A 211 -8.22 14.11 -6.19
N ARG A 212 -7.29 14.81 -5.55
CA ARG A 212 -7.15 14.86 -4.08
C ARG A 212 -6.80 16.27 -3.63
N PHE A 213 -7.56 16.79 -2.68
CA PHE A 213 -7.30 18.08 -2.03
C PHE A 213 -7.09 19.28 -2.98
N GLY A 214 -7.79 19.31 -4.13
CA GLY A 214 -7.61 20.38 -5.12
C GLY A 214 -6.60 20.07 -6.23
N THR A 215 -5.81 19.00 -6.09
CA THR A 215 -4.77 18.60 -7.05
C THR A 215 -5.23 17.41 -7.89
N HIS A 216 -5.07 17.51 -9.21
CA HIS A 216 -5.16 16.35 -10.11
C HIS A 216 -3.79 15.68 -10.26
N PHE A 217 -3.72 14.37 -10.00
CA PHE A 217 -2.49 13.59 -10.18
C PHE A 217 -2.60 12.76 -11.44
N PHE A 218 -1.53 12.73 -12.23
CA PHE A 218 -1.46 12.03 -13.51
C PHE A 218 -0.23 11.12 -13.55
N MET A 219 -0.47 9.86 -13.88
CA MET A 219 0.59 8.95 -14.30
C MET A 219 1.01 9.26 -15.74
N THR A 220 2.33 9.20 -15.98
CA THR A 220 2.92 9.20 -17.32
C THR A 220 3.38 7.79 -17.69
N GLY A 221 3.07 7.36 -18.89
CA GLY A 221 3.55 6.11 -19.47
C GLY A 221 5.03 6.12 -19.83
N VAL A 222 5.48 5.04 -20.45
CA VAL A 222 6.82 4.91 -21.03
C VAL A 222 6.73 4.61 -22.52
N HIS A 223 7.72 5.04 -23.30
CA HIS A 223 7.78 4.73 -24.74
C HIS A 223 8.58 3.46 -25.05
N GLY A 224 9.44 2.99 -24.12
CA GLY A 224 10.30 1.83 -24.32
C GLY A 224 9.54 0.50 -24.23
N ALA A 225 9.59 -0.32 -25.29
CA ALA A 225 8.85 -1.58 -25.38
C ALA A 225 9.25 -2.60 -24.29
N ALA A 226 10.54 -2.68 -23.93
CA ALA A 226 11.00 -3.60 -22.89
C ALA A 226 10.67 -3.15 -21.45
N PHE A 227 10.10 -1.95 -21.26
CA PHE A 227 9.94 -1.32 -19.95
C PHE A 227 8.47 -1.08 -19.57
N THR A 228 7.55 -1.11 -20.53
CA THR A 228 6.11 -1.09 -20.23
C THR A 228 5.68 -2.38 -19.53
N ARG A 229 4.79 -2.26 -18.54
CA ARG A 229 4.27 -3.39 -17.78
C ARG A 229 2.99 -3.98 -18.36
N ASP A 230 2.27 -3.20 -19.17
CA ASP A 230 0.99 -3.60 -19.78
C ASP A 230 1.05 -3.64 -21.32
N GLY A 231 2.23 -3.39 -21.91
CA GLY A 231 2.46 -3.45 -23.35
C GLY A 231 2.14 -2.16 -24.09
N ASN A 232 1.47 -1.20 -23.45
CA ASN A 232 1.18 0.10 -24.05
C ASN A 232 2.40 1.02 -24.00
N ARG A 233 2.54 1.88 -25.00
CA ARG A 233 3.64 2.85 -25.10
C ARG A 233 3.06 4.25 -25.27
N GLN A 234 3.18 5.09 -24.25
CA GLN A 234 2.43 6.33 -24.17
C GLN A 234 3.25 7.47 -23.56
N SER A 235 2.91 8.70 -23.96
CA SER A 235 3.37 9.96 -23.37
C SER A 235 2.18 10.86 -23.07
N ARG A 236 2.29 11.78 -22.09
CA ARG A 236 1.25 12.77 -21.81
C ARG A 236 1.47 14.02 -22.66
N ILE A 237 0.37 14.59 -23.16
CA ILE A 237 0.34 15.94 -23.73
C ILE A 237 -0.42 16.81 -22.75
N LEU A 238 0.20 17.92 -22.36
CA LEU A 238 -0.42 18.98 -21.56
C LEU A 238 -0.60 20.19 -22.47
N ASP A 239 -1.84 20.45 -22.87
CA ASP A 239 -2.22 21.56 -23.73
C ASP A 239 -2.85 22.66 -22.85
N ILE A 240 -2.20 23.83 -22.83
CA ILE A 240 -2.60 24.98 -22.01
C ILE A 240 -2.83 26.15 -22.96
N ASP A 241 -4.06 26.64 -23.00
CA ASP A 241 -4.42 27.82 -23.80
C ASP A 241 -5.19 28.84 -22.94
N THR A 242 -5.75 29.87 -23.58
CA THR A 242 -6.53 30.91 -22.90
C THR A 242 -7.89 30.42 -22.43
N ASP A 243 -8.39 29.33 -23.02
CA ASP A 243 -9.73 28.79 -22.84
C ASP A 243 -9.75 27.62 -21.84
N GLY A 244 -8.60 27.04 -21.50
CA GLY A 244 -8.53 25.91 -20.58
C GLY A 244 -7.19 25.20 -20.52
N VAL A 245 -7.25 24.01 -19.92
CA VAL A 245 -6.16 23.03 -19.89
C VAL A 245 -6.70 21.65 -20.24
N LYS A 246 -5.95 20.91 -21.04
CA LYS A 246 -6.23 19.52 -21.39
C LYS A 246 -5.02 18.65 -21.13
N VAL A 247 -5.27 17.48 -20.57
CA VAL A 247 -4.31 16.39 -20.46
C VAL A 247 -4.77 15.28 -21.40
N LEU A 248 -3.95 14.98 -22.39
CA LEU A 248 -4.22 14.00 -23.43
C LEU A 248 -3.14 12.89 -23.42
N THR A 249 -3.37 11.86 -24.22
CA THR A 249 -2.45 10.73 -24.38
C THR A 249 -1.91 10.69 -25.79
N LEU A 250 -0.60 10.72 -25.96
CA LEU A 250 0.06 10.36 -27.21
C LEU A 250 0.39 8.87 -27.18
N ASP A 251 -0.32 8.07 -27.97
CA ASP A 251 -0.12 6.63 -28.08
C ASP A 251 0.90 6.33 -29.20
N HIS A 252 2.08 5.81 -28.83
CA HIS A 252 3.17 5.51 -29.77
C HIS A 252 2.98 4.19 -30.54
N ILE A 253 1.98 3.39 -30.20
CA ILE A 253 1.57 2.20 -30.96
C ILE A 253 0.61 2.63 -32.06
N LYS A 254 -0.42 3.39 -31.69
CA LYS A 254 -1.41 3.92 -32.64
C LYS A 254 -0.87 5.12 -33.44
N ARG A 255 0.19 5.75 -32.95
CA ARG A 255 0.82 6.98 -33.49
C ARG A 255 -0.19 8.13 -33.60
N GLU A 256 -1.02 8.28 -32.57
CA GLU A 256 -2.08 9.29 -32.53
C GLU A 256 -2.29 9.86 -31.12
N VAL A 257 -2.94 11.01 -31.05
CA VAL A 257 -3.39 11.62 -29.80
C VAL A 257 -4.80 11.12 -29.46
N THR A 258 -5.01 10.67 -28.24
CA THR A 258 -6.27 10.12 -27.73
C THR A 258 -6.69 10.79 -26.42
N GLU A 259 -7.97 10.62 -26.06
CA GLU A 259 -8.54 11.06 -24.78
C GLU A 259 -8.44 9.98 -23.69
N GLU A 260 -7.72 8.88 -23.94
CA GLU A 260 -7.59 7.78 -22.99
C GLU A 260 -6.91 8.24 -21.68
N GLY A 261 -7.61 8.09 -20.55
CA GLY A 261 -7.15 8.60 -19.26
C GLY A 261 -6.91 10.11 -19.26
N GLY A 262 -7.51 10.84 -20.21
CA GLY A 262 -7.39 12.28 -20.36
C GLY A 262 -8.30 13.03 -19.41
N TRP A 263 -8.04 14.33 -19.29
CA TRP A 263 -8.82 15.24 -18.45
C TRP A 263 -8.82 16.63 -19.08
N ALA A 264 -9.89 17.39 -18.88
CA ALA A 264 -9.99 18.74 -19.39
C ALA A 264 -10.67 19.65 -18.37
N HIS A 265 -10.23 20.90 -18.34
CA HIS A 265 -10.86 21.98 -17.61
C HIS A 265 -11.06 23.17 -18.53
N THR A 266 -12.22 23.80 -18.43
CA THR A 266 -12.58 25.00 -19.19
C THR A 266 -12.48 26.22 -18.28
N GLY A 267 -11.76 27.24 -18.75
CA GLY A 267 -11.44 28.46 -18.02
C GLY A 267 -9.98 28.55 -17.63
N GLN A 268 -9.59 29.72 -17.12
CA GLN A 268 -8.20 29.99 -16.72
C GLN A 268 -7.73 29.05 -15.60
N LEU A 269 -6.44 28.69 -15.59
CA LEU A 269 -5.87 27.76 -14.60
C LEU A 269 -6.03 28.25 -13.16
N ASP A 270 -6.09 29.56 -12.92
CA ASP A 270 -6.30 30.14 -11.59
C ASP A 270 -7.64 29.72 -10.95
N THR A 271 -8.63 29.38 -11.78
CA THR A 271 -9.92 28.84 -11.31
C THR A 271 -9.82 27.42 -10.73
N LEU A 272 -8.71 26.72 -10.98
CA LEU A 272 -8.40 25.42 -10.34
C LEU A 272 -7.83 25.60 -8.93
N VAL A 273 -7.32 26.79 -8.57
CA VAL A 273 -6.82 27.09 -7.23
C VAL A 273 -8.01 27.23 -6.28
N GLN A 274 -8.48 26.09 -5.80
CA GLN A 274 -9.59 26.00 -4.89
C GLN A 274 -9.08 25.57 -3.53
N GLN A 275 -9.60 26.20 -2.47
CA GLN A 275 -9.35 25.71 -1.12
C GLN A 275 -9.88 24.28 -1.01
N PRO A 276 -9.07 23.31 -0.56
CA PRO A 276 -9.52 21.94 -0.40
C PRO A 276 -10.76 21.93 0.49
N ARG A 277 -11.89 21.51 -0.06
CA ARG A 277 -13.10 21.27 0.72
C ARG A 277 -12.87 19.99 1.51
N LEU A 278 -12.82 20.12 2.83
CA LEU A 278 -12.95 18.99 3.73
C LEU A 278 -14.41 18.51 3.64
N GLU A 279 -14.69 17.58 2.74
CA GLU A 279 -15.97 16.87 2.74
C GLU A 279 -15.87 15.68 3.70
N PRO A 280 -16.60 15.68 4.83
CA PRO A 280 -16.63 14.52 5.71
C PRO A 280 -17.62 13.50 5.15
N VAL A 281 -17.18 12.24 5.13
CA VAL A 281 -17.90 10.94 5.17
C VAL A 281 -16.99 9.99 4.37
N TYR A 282 -16.03 9.34 5.03
CA TYR A 282 -14.97 8.65 4.28
C TYR A 282 -14.69 7.24 4.79
N VAL A 283 -15.05 6.28 3.96
CA VAL A 283 -14.36 4.99 3.91
C VAL A 283 -13.04 5.26 3.21
N HIS A 284 -11.94 5.20 3.96
CA HIS A 284 -10.63 5.22 3.33
C HIS A 284 -10.42 3.89 2.61
N ALA A 285 -10.19 3.92 1.31
CA ALA A 285 -9.97 2.73 0.50
C ALA A 285 -8.64 2.79 -0.22
N VAL A 286 -7.88 1.69 -0.18
CA VAL A 286 -6.62 1.52 -0.90
C VAL A 286 -6.58 0.15 -1.54
N SER A 287 -6.10 0.05 -2.77
CA SER A 287 -5.88 -1.24 -3.42
C SER A 287 -4.66 -1.91 -2.81
N VAL A 288 -4.79 -3.16 -2.37
CA VAL A 288 -3.71 -3.88 -1.70
C VAL A 288 -3.50 -5.25 -2.35
N GLY A 289 -2.36 -5.40 -3.02
CA GLY A 289 -2.00 -6.63 -3.73
C GLY A 289 -2.84 -6.90 -4.98
N GLU A 290 -2.67 -8.11 -5.52
CA GLU A 290 -3.41 -8.61 -6.69
C GLU A 290 -4.43 -9.70 -6.31
N ALA A 291 -4.27 -10.30 -5.13
CA ALA A 291 -5.14 -11.36 -4.63
C ALA A 291 -5.83 -10.98 -3.30
N PRO A 292 -6.99 -11.59 -2.98
CA PRO A 292 -7.70 -11.31 -1.73
C PRO A 292 -6.84 -11.56 -0.48
N ALA A 293 -7.18 -10.88 0.61
CA ALA A 293 -6.56 -11.17 1.90
C ALA A 293 -6.92 -12.60 2.38
N VAL A 294 -5.96 -13.30 2.98
CA VAL A 294 -6.22 -14.57 3.67
C VAL A 294 -7.11 -14.33 4.89
N LYS A 295 -7.89 -15.34 5.30
CA LYS A 295 -8.69 -15.25 6.53
C LYS A 295 -7.77 -15.02 7.74
N GLY A 296 -8.04 -13.98 8.53
CA GLY A 296 -7.13 -13.58 9.61
C GLY A 296 -5.83 -12.92 9.14
N GLY A 297 -5.70 -12.62 7.84
CA GLY A 297 -4.56 -11.95 7.22
C GLY A 297 -4.52 -10.44 7.44
N LEU A 298 -5.46 -9.88 8.22
CA LEU A 298 -5.48 -8.46 8.55
C LEU A 298 -5.05 -8.24 9.99
N VAL A 299 -3.97 -7.48 10.19
CA VAL A 299 -3.43 -7.19 11.52
C VAL A 299 -3.20 -5.69 11.68
N PRO A 300 -3.91 -5.01 12.60
CA PRO A 300 -3.66 -3.60 12.85
C PRO A 300 -2.29 -3.41 13.49
N LEU A 301 -1.51 -2.46 12.97
CA LEU A 301 -0.27 -2.00 13.58
C LEU A 301 -0.48 -0.72 14.40
N SER A 302 -1.42 0.12 13.95
CA SER A 302 -1.85 1.35 14.60
C SER A 302 -3.26 1.74 14.11
N PRO A 303 -3.88 2.82 14.65
CA PRO A 303 -5.15 3.35 14.16
C PRO A 303 -5.18 3.68 12.67
N THR A 304 -4.02 3.80 12.03
CA THR A 304 -3.85 4.26 10.66
C THR A 304 -3.13 3.26 9.77
N ARG A 305 -2.60 2.16 10.34
CA ARG A 305 -1.73 1.21 9.65
C ARG A 305 -2.18 -0.23 9.90
N CYS A 306 -2.15 -1.04 8.85
CA CYS A 306 -2.54 -2.44 8.90
C CYS A 306 -1.62 -3.28 8.02
N ILE A 307 -1.37 -4.52 8.44
CA ILE A 307 -0.84 -5.56 7.56
C ILE A 307 -1.97 -6.23 6.82
N VAL A 308 -1.75 -6.51 5.54
CA VAL A 308 -2.65 -7.29 4.69
C VAL A 308 -1.89 -8.45 4.08
N SER A 309 -2.10 -9.65 4.58
CA SER A 309 -1.56 -10.88 4.00
C SER A 309 -2.50 -11.44 2.93
N THR A 310 -2.01 -11.63 1.71
CA THR A 310 -2.81 -12.01 0.54
C THR A 310 -2.55 -13.46 0.10
N THR A 311 -3.53 -14.07 -0.57
CA THR A 311 -3.49 -15.49 -0.94
C THR A 311 -2.41 -15.83 -1.99
N ASP A 312 -1.86 -14.83 -2.66
CA ASP A 312 -0.72 -14.94 -3.58
C ASP A 312 0.64 -14.91 -2.86
N GLY A 313 0.67 -14.87 -1.52
CA GLY A 313 1.91 -15.02 -0.77
C GLY A 313 2.57 -13.73 -0.31
N PHE A 314 1.91 -12.59 -0.49
CA PHE A 314 2.43 -11.29 -0.07
C PHE A 314 1.88 -10.87 1.30
N SER A 315 2.56 -9.97 2.00
CA SER A 315 2.05 -9.34 3.22
C SER A 315 2.36 -7.86 3.25
N TRP A 316 1.39 -7.05 2.87
CA TRP A 316 1.54 -5.64 2.57
C TRP A 316 1.38 -4.77 3.82
N GLU A 317 2.20 -3.73 3.98
CA GLU A 317 1.92 -2.64 4.91
C GLU A 317 1.05 -1.60 4.20
N ALA A 318 -0.17 -1.40 4.69
CA ALA A 318 -1.14 -0.50 4.11
C ALA A 318 -1.57 0.59 5.10
N GLU A 319 -1.72 1.81 4.58
CA GLU A 319 -2.14 2.99 5.31
C GLU A 319 -3.32 3.65 4.60
N PRO A 320 -4.57 3.21 4.85
CA PRO A 320 -5.73 3.71 4.11
C PRO A 320 -5.91 5.22 4.19
N TRP A 321 -5.50 5.86 5.29
CA TRP A 321 -5.68 7.31 5.49
C TRP A 321 -4.92 8.18 4.48
N VAL A 322 -3.77 7.70 3.98
CA VAL A 322 -3.04 8.28 2.83
C VAL A 322 -3.19 7.45 1.56
N GLU A 323 -4.14 6.51 1.54
CA GLU A 323 -4.33 5.59 0.41
C GLU A 323 -3.02 4.93 -0.07
N GLY A 324 -2.10 4.62 0.87
CA GLY A 324 -0.73 4.20 0.58
C GLY A 324 -0.44 2.73 0.90
N VAL A 325 0.49 2.12 0.16
CA VAL A 325 1.04 0.78 0.41
C VAL A 325 2.57 0.84 0.36
N PHE A 326 3.25 0.62 1.49
CA PHE A 326 4.65 1.00 1.71
C PHE A 326 5.68 -0.13 1.64
N GLY A 327 5.22 -1.37 1.48
CA GLY A 327 6.15 -2.48 1.43
C GLY A 327 5.48 -3.82 1.62
N THR A 328 6.25 -4.87 1.40
CA THR A 328 5.86 -6.23 1.78
C THR A 328 6.76 -6.74 2.88
N TYR A 329 6.15 -7.17 3.96
CA TYR A 329 6.81 -7.99 4.96
C TYR A 329 7.14 -9.33 4.31
N HIS A 330 6.19 -10.10 3.75
CA HIS A 330 6.46 -11.47 3.29
C HIS A 330 6.37 -11.63 1.78
N ILE A 331 7.21 -12.51 1.21
CA ILE A 331 7.06 -13.03 -0.16
C ILE A 331 7.35 -14.53 -0.12
N GLY A 332 6.34 -15.34 -0.40
CA GLY A 332 6.51 -16.79 -0.40
C GLY A 332 5.18 -17.53 -0.45
N PRO A 333 5.05 -18.68 0.23
CA PRO A 333 3.75 -19.32 0.41
C PRO A 333 2.77 -18.37 1.13
N ALA A 334 1.47 -18.45 0.81
CA ALA A 334 0.44 -17.74 1.56
C ALA A 334 0.60 -17.98 3.07
N LEU A 335 0.59 -16.90 3.84
CA LEU A 335 0.65 -17.02 5.29
C LEU A 335 -0.62 -17.72 5.78
N THR A 336 -0.45 -18.67 6.70
CA THR A 336 -1.59 -19.29 7.38
C THR A 336 -2.18 -18.32 8.41
N SER A 337 -1.32 -17.54 9.07
CA SER A 337 -1.73 -16.57 10.07
C SER A 337 -0.64 -15.53 10.31
N VAL A 338 -1.05 -14.35 10.75
CA VAL A 338 -0.18 -13.23 11.13
C VAL A 338 -0.71 -12.62 12.45
N ALA A 339 0.18 -12.11 13.29
CA ALA A 339 -0.19 -11.44 14.54
C ALA A 339 0.83 -10.35 14.89
N ALA A 340 0.39 -9.27 15.53
CA ALA A 340 1.28 -8.23 16.05
C ALA A 340 1.31 -8.30 17.57
N CYS A 341 2.50 -8.31 18.17
CA CYS A 341 2.68 -8.31 19.61
C CYS A 341 3.94 -7.53 19.98
N GLY A 342 3.80 -6.51 20.83
CA GLY A 342 4.88 -5.57 21.16
C GLY A 342 5.42 -4.90 19.89
N ASN A 343 6.74 -4.93 19.71
CA ASN A 343 7.40 -4.38 18.52
C ASN A 343 7.53 -5.38 17.36
N GLN A 344 6.96 -6.57 17.48
CA GLN A 344 7.16 -7.64 16.52
C GLN A 344 5.89 -7.91 15.71
N LEU A 345 6.09 -8.16 14.41
CA LEU A 345 5.13 -8.83 13.55
C LEU A 345 5.52 -10.30 13.46
N TRP A 346 4.58 -11.17 13.81
CA TRP A 346 4.72 -12.62 13.82
C TRP A 346 3.96 -13.23 12.66
N MET A 347 4.57 -14.21 11.99
CA MET A 347 4.04 -14.81 10.78
C MET A 347 4.23 -16.32 10.83
N ALA A 348 3.28 -17.05 10.27
CA ALA A 348 3.35 -18.50 10.15
C ALA A 348 2.95 -18.96 8.75
N TRP A 349 3.72 -19.91 8.20
CA TRP A 349 3.46 -20.52 6.89
C TRP A 349 3.98 -21.95 6.89
N GLY A 350 3.16 -22.91 6.47
CA GLY A 350 3.54 -24.32 6.58
C GLY A 350 3.90 -24.68 8.02
N ASN A 351 5.06 -25.29 8.24
CA ASN A 351 5.61 -25.59 9.56
C ASN A 351 6.64 -24.55 10.03
N GLU A 352 6.64 -23.34 9.49
CA GLU A 352 7.55 -22.26 9.89
C GLU A 352 6.81 -21.20 10.69
N ALA A 353 7.50 -20.63 11.68
CA ALA A 353 7.09 -19.42 12.38
C ALA A 353 8.25 -18.42 12.43
N GLY A 354 7.98 -17.16 12.15
CA GLY A 354 9.00 -16.11 12.12
C GLY A 354 8.52 -14.80 12.73
N ALA A 355 9.49 -13.95 13.04
CA ALA A 355 9.25 -12.62 13.59
C ALA A 355 10.10 -11.56 12.87
N THR A 356 9.58 -10.35 12.81
CA THR A 356 10.28 -9.18 12.29
C THR A 356 9.88 -7.94 13.06
N ASP A 357 10.86 -7.06 13.32
CA ASP A 357 10.63 -5.80 14.01
C ASP A 357 9.84 -4.85 13.09
N ARG A 358 8.64 -4.47 13.53
CA ARG A 358 7.74 -3.60 12.76
C ARG A 358 8.23 -2.16 12.62
N HIS A 359 9.22 -1.75 13.42
CA HIS A 359 9.81 -0.41 13.37
C HIS A 359 11.16 -0.39 12.64
N SER A 360 11.69 -1.56 12.25
CA SER A 360 12.95 -1.61 11.50
C SER A 360 12.79 -1.02 10.10
N PRO A 361 13.73 -0.18 9.62
CA PRO A 361 13.76 0.23 8.21
C PRO A 361 14.08 -0.95 7.26
N TRP A 362 14.57 -2.07 7.80
CA TRP A 362 14.88 -3.31 7.09
C TRP A 362 13.78 -4.37 7.18
N ARG A 363 12.58 -4.00 7.66
CA ARG A 363 11.48 -4.95 7.85
C ARG A 363 10.91 -5.53 6.55
N PHE A 364 11.05 -4.79 5.45
CA PHE A 364 10.52 -5.16 4.15
C PHE A 364 11.43 -6.10 3.36
N VAL A 365 10.84 -7.07 2.65
CA VAL A 365 11.55 -7.96 1.72
C VAL A 365 11.86 -7.21 0.44
N ARG A 366 13.15 -6.92 0.22
CA ARG A 366 13.66 -6.33 -1.02
C ARG A 366 14.26 -7.36 -1.98
N ASP A 367 14.80 -8.46 -1.44
CA ASP A 367 15.31 -9.61 -2.20
C ASP A 367 14.44 -10.85 -1.93
N GLU A 368 13.73 -11.33 -2.94
CA GLU A 368 12.87 -12.54 -2.86
C GLU A 368 13.66 -13.80 -2.49
N LYS A 369 14.97 -13.82 -2.76
CA LYS A 369 15.87 -14.94 -2.44
C LYS A 369 16.65 -14.70 -1.15
N GLY A 370 16.47 -13.54 -0.53
CA GLY A 370 17.14 -13.17 0.71
C GLY A 370 16.67 -14.01 1.90
N PRO A 371 17.48 -14.12 2.96
CA PRO A 371 17.04 -14.74 4.20
C PRO A 371 15.95 -13.88 4.85
N TRP A 372 14.69 -14.26 4.69
CA TRP A 372 13.58 -13.55 5.31
C TRP A 372 12.45 -14.49 5.80
N PRO A 373 11.79 -14.19 6.95
CA PRO A 373 12.24 -13.23 7.95
C PRO A 373 13.59 -13.70 8.51
N PHE A 374 14.44 -12.75 8.94
CA PHE A 374 15.79 -13.07 9.43
C PHE A 374 15.76 -14.00 10.65
N ILE A 375 14.66 -13.95 11.40
CA ILE A 375 14.44 -14.72 12.62
C ILE A 375 13.24 -15.64 12.39
N LYS A 376 13.50 -16.95 12.30
CA LYS A 376 12.47 -17.98 12.15
C LYS A 376 12.85 -19.30 12.80
N THR A 377 11.86 -20.16 12.98
CA THR A 377 12.00 -21.49 13.55
C THR A 377 11.07 -22.47 12.86
N THR A 378 11.52 -23.72 12.74
CA THR A 378 10.75 -24.82 12.17
C THR A 378 10.02 -25.56 13.29
N LEU A 379 8.70 -25.67 13.15
CA LEU A 379 7.80 -26.41 14.00
C LEU A 379 7.72 -27.88 13.53
N ALA A 380 7.34 -28.77 14.46
CA ALA A 380 7.15 -30.19 14.16
C ALA A 380 5.95 -30.44 13.21
N GLU A 381 4.93 -29.58 13.27
CA GLU A 381 3.70 -29.67 12.48
C GLU A 381 3.36 -28.32 11.84
N THR A 382 2.44 -28.33 10.88
CA THR A 382 1.95 -27.12 10.21
C THR A 382 1.25 -26.19 11.21
N ALA A 383 1.70 -24.93 11.26
CA ALA A 383 1.03 -23.87 11.98
C ALA A 383 -0.27 -23.48 11.28
N THR A 384 -1.34 -23.45 12.06
CA THR A 384 -2.73 -23.25 11.61
C THR A 384 -3.33 -21.93 12.09
N ALA A 385 -2.84 -21.39 13.21
CA ALA A 385 -3.31 -20.12 13.76
C ALA A 385 -2.27 -19.49 14.69
N LEU A 386 -2.28 -18.16 14.76
CA LEU A 386 -1.52 -17.35 15.71
C LEU A 386 -2.44 -16.47 16.56
N ALA A 387 -2.06 -16.23 17.81
CA ALA A 387 -2.63 -15.16 18.63
C ALA A 387 -1.53 -14.47 19.45
N ALA A 388 -1.67 -13.17 19.72
CA ALA A 388 -0.72 -12.45 20.55
C ALA A 388 -0.68 -13.04 21.97
N HIS A 389 0.51 -13.19 22.54
CA HIS A 389 0.69 -13.65 23.92
C HIS A 389 0.87 -12.42 24.84
N PRO A 390 0.17 -12.32 25.99
CA PRO A 390 0.24 -11.14 26.87
C PRO A 390 1.62 -10.86 27.44
N ALA A 391 2.41 -11.90 27.73
CA ALA A 391 3.82 -11.77 28.17
C ALA A 391 4.82 -11.52 27.03
N GLY A 392 4.36 -11.21 25.81
CA GLY A 392 5.18 -11.08 24.61
C GLY A 392 5.27 -12.37 23.80
N GLY A 393 5.54 -12.25 22.50
CA GLY A 393 5.53 -13.37 21.56
C GLY A 393 4.13 -13.73 21.07
N VAL A 394 3.96 -14.97 20.60
CA VAL A 394 2.68 -15.48 20.08
C VAL A 394 2.39 -16.89 20.55
N TRP A 395 1.11 -17.15 20.80
CA TRP A 395 0.54 -18.48 20.78
C TRP A 395 0.50 -19.00 19.35
N VAL A 396 0.90 -20.26 19.15
CA VAL A 396 0.91 -20.96 17.87
C VAL A 396 0.19 -22.28 18.02
N ALA A 397 -0.88 -22.49 17.26
CA ALA A 397 -1.48 -23.80 17.10
C ALA A 397 -0.82 -24.52 15.93
N ALA A 398 -0.16 -25.64 16.20
CA ALA A 398 0.50 -26.45 15.18
C ALA A 398 0.09 -27.92 15.36
N GLY A 399 -0.68 -28.45 14.42
CA GLY A 399 -1.26 -29.79 14.56
C GLY A 399 -2.16 -29.91 15.79
N HIS A 400 -1.82 -30.84 16.68
CA HIS A 400 -2.48 -31.05 17.96
C HIS A 400 -1.75 -30.36 19.15
N GLU A 401 -0.86 -29.41 18.89
CA GLU A 401 -0.06 -28.76 19.92
C GLU A 401 -0.33 -27.25 19.97
N LEU A 402 -0.44 -26.72 21.19
CA LEU A 402 -0.32 -25.29 21.47
C LEU A 402 1.10 -25.00 21.94
N LYS A 403 1.75 -24.06 21.25
CA LYS A 403 3.09 -23.58 21.56
C LYS A 403 3.10 -22.08 21.83
N HIS A 404 4.05 -21.62 22.63
CA HIS A 404 4.41 -20.22 22.77
C HIS A 404 5.76 -19.99 22.08
N VAL A 405 5.76 -19.08 21.12
CA VAL A 405 6.96 -18.69 20.38
C VAL A 405 7.32 -17.26 20.75
N MET A 406 8.56 -17.03 21.19
CA MET A 406 9.03 -15.72 21.65
C MET A 406 10.51 -15.51 21.34
N LEU A 407 10.94 -14.24 21.27
CA LEU A 407 12.35 -13.88 21.11
C LEU A 407 13.12 -14.14 22.42
N THR A 408 14.31 -14.74 22.32
CA THR A 408 15.25 -14.87 23.42
C THR A 408 16.10 -13.61 23.58
N ALA A 409 16.53 -13.31 24.80
CA ALA A 409 17.38 -12.15 25.08
C ALA A 409 18.79 -12.28 24.49
N ASP A 410 19.32 -13.51 24.39
CA ASP A 410 20.77 -13.72 24.22
C ASP A 410 21.27 -13.62 22.77
N ASN A 411 20.38 -13.55 21.79
CA ASN A 411 20.75 -13.43 20.36
C ASN A 411 19.57 -13.10 19.42
N GLY A 412 18.37 -12.85 19.94
CA GLY A 412 17.17 -12.70 19.13
C GLY A 412 16.72 -13.99 18.44
N ALA A 413 17.20 -15.18 18.85
CA ALA A 413 16.64 -16.43 18.38
C ALA A 413 15.21 -16.64 18.89
N LEU A 414 14.47 -17.57 18.29
CA LEU A 414 13.14 -17.94 18.76
C LEU A 414 13.22 -19.10 19.74
N ALA A 415 12.66 -18.92 20.94
CA ALA A 415 12.30 -20.00 21.84
C ALA A 415 10.92 -20.56 21.46
N VAL A 416 10.79 -21.88 21.46
CA VAL A 416 9.52 -22.59 21.21
C VAL A 416 9.20 -23.42 22.45
N ILE A 417 8.18 -23.01 23.20
CA ILE A 417 7.77 -23.64 24.46
C ILE A 417 6.44 -24.38 24.20
N GLY A 418 6.39 -25.67 24.52
CA GLY A 418 5.13 -26.43 24.47
C GLY A 418 4.26 -26.11 25.69
N HIS A 419 2.97 -25.85 25.49
CA HIS A 419 2.06 -25.47 26.57
C HIS A 419 0.93 -26.44 26.82
N ALA A 420 0.26 -26.93 25.78
CA ALA A 420 -0.88 -27.82 25.93
C ALA A 420 -1.12 -28.65 24.67
N ALA A 421 -1.78 -29.78 24.83
CA ALA A 421 -2.36 -30.51 23.72
C ALA A 421 -3.72 -29.90 23.33
N LEU A 422 -4.01 -29.90 22.04
CA LEU A 422 -5.29 -29.56 21.45
C LEU A 422 -6.03 -30.86 21.14
N GLU A 423 -7.32 -30.94 21.48
CA GLU A 423 -8.13 -32.11 21.14
C GLU A 423 -8.21 -32.34 19.62
N GLU A 424 -8.15 -31.27 18.83
CA GLU A 424 -8.17 -31.28 17.37
C GLU A 424 -7.48 -30.02 16.81
N PRO A 425 -7.09 -30.01 15.52
CA PRO A 425 -6.45 -28.85 14.91
C PRO A 425 -7.29 -27.58 15.02
N SER A 426 -6.64 -26.48 15.42
CA SER A 426 -7.28 -25.17 15.53
C SER A 426 -7.44 -24.52 14.16
N ALA A 427 -8.61 -23.99 13.87
CA ALA A 427 -8.83 -23.10 12.73
C ALA A 427 -8.56 -21.64 13.08
N ALA A 428 -8.68 -21.26 14.36
CA ALA A 428 -8.33 -19.93 14.86
C ALA A 428 -7.91 -19.99 16.32
N LEU A 429 -6.99 -19.09 16.70
CA LEU A 429 -6.69 -18.75 18.09
C LEU A 429 -7.14 -17.31 18.34
N ILE A 430 -7.78 -17.08 19.48
CA ILE A 430 -8.30 -15.77 19.88
C ILE A 430 -7.73 -15.49 21.27
N ALA A 431 -7.08 -14.34 21.45
CA ALA A 431 -6.54 -13.92 22.74
C ALA A 431 -7.15 -12.56 23.16
N ASP A 432 -7.51 -12.44 24.43
CA ASP A 432 -8.03 -11.23 25.06
C ASP A 432 -7.43 -11.11 26.47
N GLY A 433 -6.38 -10.30 26.60
CA GLY A 433 -5.56 -10.26 27.81
C GLY A 433 -4.92 -11.62 28.11
N GLU A 434 -5.21 -12.16 29.30
CA GLU A 434 -4.72 -13.48 29.74
C GLU A 434 -5.59 -14.65 29.25
N SER A 435 -6.75 -14.36 28.65
CA SER A 435 -7.66 -15.39 28.14
C SER A 435 -7.26 -15.82 26.73
N LEU A 436 -7.35 -17.11 26.46
CA LEU A 436 -7.08 -17.71 25.15
C LEU A 436 -8.20 -18.70 24.81
N TRP A 437 -8.66 -18.65 23.57
CA TRP A 437 -9.61 -19.60 23.00
C TRP A 437 -9.04 -20.25 21.75
N SER A 438 -9.39 -21.52 21.55
CA SER A 438 -9.16 -22.26 20.33
C SER A 438 -10.50 -22.59 19.69
N LEU A 439 -10.69 -22.16 18.44
CA LEU A 439 -11.80 -22.58 17.61
C LEU A 439 -11.30 -23.66 16.66
N SER A 440 -11.82 -24.87 16.76
CA SER A 440 -11.39 -26.00 15.93
C SER A 440 -11.95 -25.93 14.50
N ALA A 441 -11.33 -26.71 13.60
CA ALA A 441 -11.83 -26.88 12.24
C ALA A 441 -13.25 -27.49 12.17
N THR A 442 -13.68 -28.22 13.20
CA THR A 442 -15.04 -28.76 13.28
C THR A 442 -16.04 -27.81 13.93
N GLY A 443 -15.61 -26.63 14.39
CA GLY A 443 -16.45 -25.59 15.00
C GLY A 443 -16.66 -25.75 16.51
N LYS A 444 -15.84 -26.57 17.19
CA LYS A 444 -15.84 -26.62 18.66
C LYS A 444 -14.98 -25.49 19.20
N LEU A 445 -15.53 -24.77 20.18
CA LEU A 445 -14.82 -23.73 20.91
C LEU A 445 -14.29 -24.29 22.23
N TYR A 446 -13.02 -24.05 22.48
CA TYR A 446 -12.34 -24.40 23.72
C TYR A 446 -11.77 -23.15 24.38
N ALA A 447 -11.87 -23.05 25.71
CA ALA A 447 -11.17 -22.05 26.51
C ALA A 447 -9.92 -22.66 27.15
N TYR A 448 -8.81 -21.94 27.12
CA TYR A 448 -7.58 -22.34 27.79
C TYR A 448 -7.67 -22.06 29.30
N ASP A 449 -7.47 -23.10 30.10
CA ASP A 449 -7.30 -23.01 31.55
C ASP A 449 -5.79 -22.97 31.86
N ALA A 450 -5.29 -21.79 32.23
CA ALA A 450 -3.88 -21.60 32.56
C ALA A 450 -3.43 -22.38 33.81
N GLN A 451 -4.34 -22.69 34.74
CA GLN A 451 -4.02 -23.46 35.95
C GLN A 451 -3.84 -24.94 35.63
N GLN A 452 -4.70 -25.48 34.76
CA GLN A 452 -4.66 -26.88 34.35
C GLN A 452 -3.74 -27.12 33.14
N GLN A 453 -3.30 -26.04 32.47
CA GLN A 453 -2.58 -26.08 31.20
C GLN A 453 -3.31 -26.94 30.15
N SER A 454 -4.63 -26.79 30.09
CA SER A 454 -5.50 -27.59 29.23
C SER A 454 -6.64 -26.77 28.65
N PHE A 455 -7.24 -27.28 27.58
CA PHE A 455 -8.41 -26.69 26.95
C PHE A 455 -9.69 -27.33 27.48
N VAL A 456 -10.68 -26.51 27.84
CA VAL A 456 -12.00 -26.94 28.29
C VAL A 456 -13.01 -26.64 27.19
N TYR A 457 -13.73 -27.67 26.74
CA TYR A 457 -14.81 -27.51 25.76
C TYR A 457 -15.89 -26.57 26.29
N MET A 458 -16.26 -25.59 25.46
CA MET A 458 -17.33 -24.65 25.79
C MET A 458 -18.61 -24.99 25.05
N ARG A 459 -18.57 -24.99 23.72
CA ARG A 459 -19.75 -25.11 22.84
C ARG A 459 -19.37 -25.28 21.38
N GLN A 460 -20.36 -25.61 20.56
CA GLN A 460 -20.29 -25.53 19.11
C GLN A 460 -20.61 -24.10 18.64
N VAL A 461 -19.76 -23.51 17.81
CA VAL A 461 -19.97 -22.20 17.18
C VAL A 461 -19.46 -22.22 15.74
N LEU A 462 -19.95 -21.30 14.92
CA LEU A 462 -19.47 -21.10 13.55
C LEU A 462 -18.33 -20.08 13.48
N ALA A 463 -18.34 -19.10 14.38
CA ALA A 463 -17.27 -18.11 14.53
C ALA A 463 -17.26 -17.57 15.97
N TRP A 464 -16.09 -17.15 16.44
CA TRP A 464 -15.86 -16.62 17.78
C TRP A 464 -14.86 -15.47 17.74
N ASP A 465 -15.06 -14.49 18.60
CA ASP A 465 -14.06 -13.48 18.91
C ASP A 465 -14.31 -12.88 20.31
N SER A 466 -13.27 -12.32 20.93
CA SER A 466 -13.35 -11.63 22.22
C SER A 466 -12.56 -10.33 22.18
N TRP A 467 -13.08 -9.33 22.89
CA TRP A 467 -12.41 -8.04 23.07
C TRP A 467 -12.86 -7.38 24.37
N SER A 468 -11.92 -7.09 25.26
CA SER A 468 -12.18 -6.43 26.54
C SER A 468 -13.30 -7.11 27.34
N GLY A 469 -13.31 -8.44 27.36
CA GLY A 469 -14.33 -9.25 28.05
C GLY A 469 -15.68 -9.35 27.33
N TYR A 470 -15.87 -8.67 26.21
CA TYR A 470 -17.03 -8.85 25.34
C TYR A 470 -16.77 -9.99 24.36
N ASN A 471 -17.48 -11.09 24.59
CA ASN A 471 -17.39 -12.29 23.79
C ASN A 471 -18.52 -12.31 22.76
N VAL A 472 -18.20 -12.59 21.51
CA VAL A 472 -19.17 -12.66 20.41
C VAL A 472 -19.09 -14.01 19.73
N SER A 473 -20.26 -14.57 19.40
CA SER A 473 -20.35 -15.85 18.69
C SER A 473 -21.40 -15.80 17.60
N LEU A 474 -21.12 -16.53 16.52
CA LEU A 474 -22.10 -16.83 15.49
C LEU A 474 -22.49 -18.31 15.58
N HIS A 475 -23.77 -18.60 15.51
CA HIS A 475 -24.28 -19.98 15.41
C HIS A 475 -25.45 -20.05 14.42
N SER A 476 -25.83 -21.28 14.03
CA SER A 476 -26.97 -21.54 13.16
C SER A 476 -28.06 -22.27 13.94
N GLU A 477 -29.27 -21.73 13.92
CA GLU A 477 -30.45 -22.36 14.51
C GLU A 477 -31.59 -22.32 13.49
N HIS A 478 -32.16 -23.48 13.16
CA HIS A 478 -33.22 -23.62 12.15
C HIS A 478 -32.89 -22.95 10.79
N GLY A 479 -31.61 -22.93 10.41
CA GLY A 479 -31.13 -22.33 9.16
C GLY A 479 -30.96 -20.80 9.21
N GLN A 480 -31.21 -20.17 10.36
CA GLN A 480 -30.95 -18.75 10.59
C GLN A 480 -29.61 -18.57 11.30
N LEU A 481 -28.88 -17.52 10.91
CA LEU A 481 -27.67 -17.11 11.61
C LEU A 481 -28.02 -16.23 12.81
N LEU A 482 -27.58 -16.64 13.98
CA LEU A 482 -27.79 -15.94 15.25
C LEU A 482 -26.46 -15.42 15.78
N LEU A 483 -26.42 -14.11 16.00
CA LEU A 483 -25.29 -13.39 16.57
C LEU A 483 -25.55 -13.17 18.06
N THR A 484 -24.68 -13.72 18.90
CA THR A 484 -24.74 -13.56 20.37
C THR A 484 -23.58 -12.72 20.86
N SER A 485 -23.85 -11.79 21.77
CA SER A 485 -22.83 -11.05 22.51
C SER A 485 -23.05 -11.18 24.01
N THR A 486 -21.98 -11.48 24.76
CA THR A 486 -22.01 -11.59 26.23
C THR A 486 -20.80 -10.93 26.88
N ASN A 487 -20.98 -10.38 28.08
CA ASN A 487 -19.90 -9.83 28.91
C ASN A 487 -19.84 -10.49 30.30
N GLY A 488 -20.35 -11.72 30.42
CA GLY A 488 -20.44 -12.47 31.68
C GLY A 488 -21.63 -12.11 32.56
N HIS A 489 -22.18 -10.90 32.42
CA HIS A 489 -23.37 -10.44 33.16
C HIS A 489 -24.62 -10.39 32.29
N ASN A 490 -24.47 -9.87 31.08
CA ASN A 490 -25.56 -9.71 30.13
C ASN A 490 -25.28 -10.56 28.89
N MET A 491 -26.35 -11.12 28.33
CA MET A 491 -26.31 -11.85 27.06
C MET A 491 -27.43 -11.34 26.16
N TYR A 492 -27.08 -10.99 24.93
CA TYR A 492 -28.01 -10.53 23.91
C TYR A 492 -27.86 -11.38 22.65
N VAL A 493 -28.97 -11.59 21.94
CA VAL A 493 -29.01 -12.34 20.68
C VAL A 493 -29.78 -11.51 19.64
N THR A 494 -29.26 -11.47 18.42
CA THR A 494 -29.94 -10.90 17.26
C THR A 494 -29.76 -11.82 16.05
N SER A 495 -30.69 -11.77 15.10
CA SER A 495 -30.58 -12.52 13.84
C SER A 495 -29.80 -11.71 12.79
N LEU A 496 -28.90 -12.36 12.06
CA LEU A 496 -28.27 -11.76 10.88
C LEU A 496 -29.13 -12.03 9.64
N PRO A 497 -29.45 -11.03 8.81
CA PRO A 497 -30.25 -11.18 7.61
C PRO A 497 -29.46 -11.77 6.43
N ALA A 498 -28.61 -12.76 6.69
CA ALA A 498 -27.75 -13.42 5.70
C ALA A 498 -28.23 -14.86 5.45
N LYS A 499 -28.18 -15.30 4.19
CA LYS A 499 -28.47 -16.69 3.82
C LYS A 499 -27.24 -17.56 4.02
N ILE A 500 -27.42 -18.71 4.66
CA ILE A 500 -26.36 -19.73 4.78
C ILE A 500 -26.24 -20.43 3.41
N SER A 501 -25.36 -19.94 2.55
CA SER A 501 -25.00 -20.63 1.31
C SER A 501 -23.77 -21.51 1.50
N GLN A 502 -22.78 -21.09 2.31
CA GLN A 502 -21.55 -21.81 2.66
C GLN A 502 -21.04 -21.39 4.05
N THR A 503 -20.45 -22.32 4.81
CA THR A 503 -19.96 -22.08 6.19
C THR A 503 -18.51 -21.58 6.26
N SER A 504 -17.76 -21.63 5.17
CA SER A 504 -16.32 -21.29 5.16
C SER A 504 -16.03 -19.80 5.39
N ASP A 505 -16.97 -18.94 5.03
CA ASP A 505 -16.75 -17.49 4.93
C ASP A 505 -17.40 -16.73 6.10
N LEU A 506 -17.37 -17.35 7.28
CA LEU A 506 -17.92 -16.78 8.52
C LEU A 506 -16.80 -16.20 9.38
N GLN A 507 -16.99 -14.95 9.80
CA GLN A 507 -16.14 -14.25 10.76
C GLN A 507 -17.02 -13.35 11.65
N VAL A 508 -16.67 -13.23 12.93
CA VAL A 508 -17.22 -12.21 13.82
C VAL A 508 -16.08 -11.45 14.48
N ILE A 509 -16.30 -10.17 14.77
CA ILE A 509 -15.32 -9.30 15.40
C ILE A 509 -16.02 -8.52 16.50
N SER A 510 -15.62 -8.75 17.75
CA SER A 510 -16.07 -7.97 18.89
C SER A 510 -15.46 -6.58 18.83
N LEU A 511 -16.33 -5.56 18.94
CA LEU A 511 -15.95 -4.15 18.98
C LEU A 511 -16.15 -3.53 20.38
N GLY A 512 -16.43 -4.37 21.38
CA GLY A 512 -16.81 -3.94 22.72
C GLY A 512 -18.26 -3.42 22.79
N ALA A 513 -18.77 -3.24 24.01
CA ALA A 513 -20.11 -2.67 24.27
C ALA A 513 -21.26 -3.33 23.47
N HIS A 514 -21.19 -4.65 23.26
CA HIS A 514 -22.13 -5.43 22.43
C HIS A 514 -22.24 -4.99 20.96
N ARG A 515 -21.25 -4.26 20.46
CA ARG A 515 -21.09 -3.92 19.05
C ARG A 515 -20.26 -4.99 18.36
N VAL A 516 -20.66 -5.36 17.15
CA VAL A 516 -20.08 -6.48 16.42
C VAL A 516 -20.00 -6.16 14.94
N LEU A 517 -18.91 -6.56 14.30
CA LEU A 517 -18.87 -6.76 12.87
C LEU A 517 -18.99 -8.26 12.57
N ALA A 518 -19.91 -8.65 11.70
CA ALA A 518 -20.04 -10.01 11.22
C ALA A 518 -19.86 -10.06 9.71
N ILE A 519 -19.16 -11.09 9.22
CA ILE A 519 -19.04 -11.40 7.79
C ILE A 519 -19.77 -12.72 7.55
N ALA A 520 -20.69 -12.71 6.58
CA ALA A 520 -21.42 -13.88 6.16
C ALA A 520 -21.71 -13.84 4.66
N ALA A 521 -21.40 -14.94 3.96
CA ALA A 521 -21.59 -15.07 2.51
C ALA A 521 -20.92 -13.95 1.68
N GLY A 522 -19.78 -13.43 2.15
CA GLY A 522 -19.05 -12.33 1.51
C GLY A 522 -19.65 -10.94 1.74
N GLU A 523 -20.61 -10.79 2.65
CA GLU A 523 -21.19 -9.50 3.02
C GLU A 523 -20.81 -9.14 4.47
N ALA A 524 -20.60 -7.85 4.74
CA ALA A 524 -20.30 -7.35 6.08
C ALA A 524 -21.53 -6.70 6.73
N TYR A 525 -21.73 -6.98 8.02
CA TYR A 525 -22.84 -6.51 8.83
C TYR A 525 -22.32 -5.89 10.12
N ALA A 526 -22.61 -4.61 10.35
CA ALA A 526 -22.40 -3.95 11.63
C ALA A 526 -23.65 -4.13 12.50
N ALA A 527 -23.48 -4.53 13.75
CA ALA A 527 -24.60 -4.78 14.66
C ALA A 527 -24.37 -4.17 16.05
N ALA A 528 -25.43 -3.62 16.63
CA ALA A 528 -25.53 -3.34 18.07
C ALA A 528 -26.50 -4.38 18.67
N VAL A 529 -25.94 -5.49 19.15
CA VAL A 529 -26.73 -6.70 19.48
C VAL A 529 -27.71 -6.45 20.62
N ASN A 530 -27.32 -5.62 21.60
CA ASN A 530 -28.19 -5.20 22.71
C ASN A 530 -29.37 -4.32 22.29
N ARG A 531 -29.32 -3.71 21.09
CA ARG A 531 -30.41 -2.92 20.51
C ARG A 531 -31.16 -3.65 19.40
N GLN A 532 -30.73 -4.87 19.06
CA GLN A 532 -31.25 -5.64 17.92
C GLN A 532 -31.14 -4.87 16.59
N GLU A 533 -30.15 -3.99 16.48
CA GLU A 533 -29.88 -3.22 15.27
C GLU A 533 -28.81 -3.96 14.45
N VAL A 534 -29.10 -4.21 13.17
CA VAL A 534 -28.17 -4.81 12.21
C VAL A 534 -28.23 -4.02 10.92
N VAL A 535 -27.08 -3.56 10.45
CA VAL A 535 -26.93 -2.78 9.22
C VAL A 535 -25.92 -3.48 8.32
N ARG A 536 -26.32 -3.76 7.08
CA ARG A 536 -25.40 -4.23 6.05
C ARG A 536 -24.52 -3.07 5.61
N MET A 537 -23.20 -3.30 5.54
CA MET A 537 -22.24 -2.31 5.05
C MET A 537 -22.21 -2.30 3.51
N GLU A 538 -22.16 -1.12 2.92
CA GLU A 538 -22.06 -0.94 1.47
C GLU A 538 -20.59 -1.03 1.01
N THR A 539 -20.09 -2.25 0.85
CA THR A 539 -18.68 -2.52 0.48
C THR A 539 -18.41 -2.46 -1.03
N GLY A 540 -19.37 -1.96 -1.83
CA GLY A 540 -19.35 -2.01 -3.29
C GLY A 540 -19.77 -3.38 -3.84
N GLU A 541 -19.41 -3.67 -5.09
CA GLU A 541 -19.79 -4.93 -5.77
C GLU A 541 -18.95 -6.15 -5.32
N GLY A 542 -17.85 -5.91 -4.59
CA GLY A 542 -16.92 -6.95 -4.18
C GLY A 542 -17.37 -7.73 -2.94
N LYS A 543 -16.87 -8.97 -2.79
CA LYS A 543 -17.11 -9.80 -1.61
C LYS A 543 -16.09 -9.50 -0.52
N VAL A 544 -16.55 -9.34 0.72
CA VAL A 544 -15.69 -9.21 1.89
C VAL A 544 -14.97 -10.52 2.17
N ALA A 545 -13.64 -10.49 2.15
CA ALA A 545 -12.79 -11.66 2.40
C ALA A 545 -12.51 -11.85 3.90
N THR A 546 -12.18 -10.77 4.60
CA THR A 546 -11.87 -10.78 6.05
C THR A 546 -11.93 -9.35 6.59
N ALA A 547 -12.03 -9.21 7.90
CA ALA A 547 -11.92 -7.92 8.60
C ALA A 547 -11.06 -8.04 9.86
N CYS A 548 -10.63 -6.89 10.40
CA CYS A 548 -10.02 -6.78 11.72
C CYS A 548 -10.39 -5.43 12.38
N ARG A 549 -10.19 -5.33 13.70
CA ARG A 549 -10.25 -4.03 14.40
C ARG A 549 -9.16 -3.10 13.85
N ALA A 550 -9.43 -1.80 13.74
CA ALA A 550 -8.42 -0.81 13.37
C ALA A 550 -7.62 -0.28 14.57
N VAL A 551 -7.96 -0.70 15.79
CA VAL A 551 -7.48 -0.12 17.04
C VAL A 551 -6.14 -0.71 17.49
N ALA A 552 -5.26 0.15 18.01
CA ALA A 552 -4.07 -0.26 18.77
C ALA A 552 -4.50 -0.75 20.16
N ALA A 553 -3.80 -1.73 20.71
CA ALA A 553 -4.12 -2.48 21.94
C ALA A 553 -4.39 -1.67 23.22
N ASP A 554 -4.37 -0.33 23.17
CA ASP A 554 -4.32 0.57 24.33
C ASP A 554 -5.64 1.33 24.61
N SER A 555 -6.71 1.17 23.82
CA SER A 555 -8.04 1.76 24.13
C SER A 555 -8.98 0.72 24.74
N TYR A 556 -9.32 0.89 26.01
CA TYR A 556 -9.69 -0.22 26.89
C TYR A 556 -11.06 -0.86 26.68
N ASP A 557 -12.09 -0.18 26.13
CA ASP A 557 -13.46 -0.75 26.18
C ASP A 557 -14.26 -0.74 24.86
N ARG A 558 -13.82 0.00 23.83
CA ARG A 558 -14.60 0.19 22.60
C ARG A 558 -13.71 0.42 21.39
N CYS A 559 -14.06 -0.25 20.29
CA CYS A 559 -13.42 -0.09 18.99
C CYS A 559 -14.43 0.51 17.99
N ASP A 560 -14.15 1.73 17.53
CA ASP A 560 -15.04 2.44 16.60
C ASP A 560 -14.63 2.32 15.14
N ALA A 561 -13.54 1.60 14.84
CA ALA A 561 -13.08 1.47 13.47
C ALA A 561 -12.62 0.05 13.14
N VAL A 562 -12.88 -0.36 11.90
CA VAL A 562 -12.50 -1.68 11.38
C VAL A 562 -11.81 -1.53 10.03
N TYR A 563 -10.91 -2.44 9.75
CA TYR A 563 -10.42 -2.68 8.40
C TYR A 563 -11.18 -3.85 7.78
N VAL A 564 -11.59 -3.70 6.52
CA VAL A 564 -12.34 -4.70 5.76
C VAL A 564 -11.62 -4.91 4.44
N SER A 565 -11.19 -6.14 4.15
CA SER A 565 -10.66 -6.51 2.84
C SER A 565 -11.80 -6.97 1.95
N VAL A 566 -11.94 -6.32 0.79
CA VAL A 566 -12.97 -6.58 -0.21
C VAL A 566 -12.29 -7.12 -1.46
N GLY A 567 -12.65 -8.33 -1.87
CA GLY A 567 -12.20 -8.97 -3.09
C GLY A 567 -12.86 -8.41 -4.35
N GLN A 568 -12.43 -8.92 -5.50
CA GLN A 568 -12.84 -8.46 -6.82
C GLN A 568 -14.30 -8.86 -7.15
N ALA A 569 -15.03 -7.94 -7.78
CA ALA A 569 -16.33 -8.24 -8.40
C ALA A 569 -16.18 -8.55 -9.90
N SER A 570 -15.26 -7.84 -10.56
CA SER A 570 -14.99 -7.90 -11.99
C SER A 570 -13.54 -8.25 -12.27
N GLU A 571 -13.32 -8.93 -13.40
CA GLU A 571 -12.00 -9.21 -13.95
C GLU A 571 -11.22 -7.89 -14.15
N GLY A 572 -10.00 -7.80 -13.62
CA GLY A 572 -9.16 -6.60 -13.70
C GLY A 572 -9.32 -5.57 -12.57
N SER A 573 -10.33 -5.70 -11.70
CA SER A 573 -10.39 -4.90 -10.45
C SER A 573 -9.33 -5.40 -9.46
N ARG A 574 -8.81 -4.56 -8.56
CA ARG A 574 -7.89 -5.01 -7.48
C ARG A 574 -8.64 -5.14 -6.15
N PRO A 575 -8.23 -6.07 -5.26
CA PRO A 575 -8.76 -6.11 -3.90
C PRO A 575 -8.54 -4.78 -3.18
N LEU A 576 -9.54 -4.36 -2.40
CA LEU A 576 -9.52 -3.10 -1.67
C LEU A 576 -9.42 -3.39 -0.16
N LEU A 577 -8.57 -2.63 0.52
CA LEU A 577 -8.62 -2.48 1.97
C LEU A 577 -9.42 -1.22 2.28
N GLN A 578 -10.55 -1.38 2.97
CA GLN A 578 -11.42 -0.30 3.40
C GLN A 578 -11.30 -0.10 4.91
N LYS A 579 -11.15 1.14 5.37
CA LYS A 579 -11.28 1.52 6.78
C LYS A 579 -12.65 2.15 7.02
N TRP A 580 -13.43 1.55 7.91
CA TRP A 580 -14.77 2.02 8.28
C TRP A 580 -14.77 2.53 9.72
N THR A 581 -15.60 3.53 9.99
CA THR A 581 -15.97 3.94 11.35
C THR A 581 -17.41 3.50 11.61
N ILE A 582 -17.61 2.71 12.67
CA ILE A 582 -18.88 2.05 12.98
C ILE A 582 -19.57 2.78 14.12
#